data_AF-A0A1F9JUS6-F1
#
_entry.id   AF-A0A1F9JUS6-F1
#
_cell.length_a   1.000
_cell.length_b   1.000
_cell.length_c   1.000
_cell.angle_alpha   90.00
_cell.angle_beta   90.00
_cell.angle_gamma   90.00
#
_symmetry.space_group_name_H-M   'P 1'
#
loop_
_entity.id
_entity.type
_entity.pdbx_description
1 polymer ?
#
loop_
_entity_poly.entity_id
_entity_poly.type
_entity_poly.pdbx_seq_one_letter_code
_entity_poly.pdbx_strand_id
1 'polypeptide(L)'
;MGKKRKENKTRRLSRKKKRLYLGGMAVVLAAGLLTWSRVNTRVPTRYSAAEGTASSGYVRRETRTPLSPALFVGKTATAYQVAQEIPDVLDRLYCYCECDKHMGHLTLLSCFVDSHAAT
;
A
#
# COMPACT_ATOMS: atom_id res chain seq x y z
N MET A 1 -55.56 -29.69 -35.52
CA MET A 1 -55.39 -28.45 -34.71
C MET A 1 -54.32 -28.49 -33.58
N GLY A 2 -53.38 -29.46 -33.52
CA GLY A 2 -52.52 -29.65 -32.32
C GLY A 2 -51.08 -29.10 -32.33
N LYS A 3 -50.51 -28.75 -33.49
CA LYS A 3 -49.06 -28.48 -33.64
C LYS A 3 -48.63 -27.09 -33.09
N LYS A 4 -49.41 -26.04 -33.38
CA LYS A 4 -49.13 -24.65 -32.92
C LYS A 4 -49.13 -24.49 -31.39
N ARG A 5 -49.92 -25.29 -30.66
CA ARG A 5 -50.02 -25.22 -29.19
C ARG A 5 -48.78 -25.80 -28.49
N LYS A 6 -48.16 -26.84 -29.05
CA LYS A 6 -46.94 -27.45 -28.49
C LYS A 6 -45.71 -26.54 -28.67
N GLU A 7 -45.58 -25.90 -29.82
CA GLU A 7 -44.46 -24.99 -30.15
C GLU A 7 -44.46 -23.70 -29.31
N ASN A 8 -45.64 -23.15 -29.02
CA ASN A 8 -45.75 -21.99 -28.13
C ASN A 8 -45.40 -22.33 -26.67
N LYS A 9 -45.68 -23.56 -26.21
CA LYS A 9 -45.38 -23.99 -24.84
C LYS A 9 -43.87 -24.15 -24.62
N THR A 10 -43.15 -24.71 -25.59
CA THR A 10 -41.68 -24.89 -25.54
C THR A 10 -40.95 -23.54 -25.63
N ARG A 11 -41.38 -22.62 -26.50
CA ARG A 11 -40.84 -21.26 -26.57
C ARG A 11 -41.02 -20.46 -25.27
N ARG A 12 -42.19 -20.60 -24.62
CA ARG A 12 -42.48 -19.91 -23.35
C ARG A 12 -41.66 -20.48 -22.18
N LEU A 13 -41.45 -21.80 -22.14
CA LEU A 13 -40.58 -22.46 -21.14
C LEU A 13 -39.10 -22.09 -21.33
N SER A 14 -38.61 -22.02 -22.57
CA SER A 14 -37.23 -21.60 -22.88
C SER A 14 -36.98 -20.14 -22.49
N ARG A 15 -37.93 -19.22 -22.77
CA ARG A 15 -37.85 -17.83 -22.31
C ARG A 15 -37.86 -17.70 -20.78
N LYS A 16 -38.66 -18.52 -20.08
CA LYS A 16 -38.72 -18.51 -18.61
C LYS A 16 -37.41 -19.04 -18.00
N LYS A 17 -36.83 -20.10 -18.57
CA LYS A 17 -35.50 -20.60 -18.18
C LYS A 17 -34.39 -19.59 -18.43
N LYS A 18 -34.35 -18.93 -19.60
CA LYS A 18 -33.37 -17.87 -19.90
C LYS A 18 -33.46 -16.69 -18.93
N ARG A 19 -34.67 -16.27 -18.55
CA ARG A 19 -34.88 -15.22 -17.53
C ARG A 19 -34.39 -15.63 -16.14
N LEU A 20 -34.60 -16.90 -15.75
CA LEU A 20 -34.07 -17.44 -14.49
C LEU A 20 -32.54 -17.49 -14.47
N TYR A 21 -31.90 -17.93 -15.56
CA TYR A 21 -30.44 -17.93 -15.67
C TYR A 21 -29.85 -16.52 -15.67
N LEU A 22 -30.45 -15.56 -16.40
CA LEU A 22 -30.00 -14.16 -16.37
C LEU A 22 -30.13 -13.54 -14.98
N GLY A 23 -31.22 -13.81 -14.25
CA GLY A 23 -31.41 -13.33 -12.88
C GLY A 23 -30.39 -13.93 -11.92
N GLY A 24 -30.14 -15.24 -11.99
CA GLY A 24 -29.15 -15.91 -11.14
C GLY A 24 -27.72 -15.41 -11.39
N MET A 25 -27.35 -15.19 -12.65
CA MET A 25 -26.01 -14.72 -12.98
C MET A 25 -25.75 -13.28 -12.50
N ALA A 26 -26.74 -12.41 -12.59
CA ALA A 26 -26.65 -11.03 -12.09
C ALA A 26 -26.44 -10.97 -10.57
N VAL A 27 -27.09 -11.87 -9.81
CA VAL A 27 -26.93 -11.95 -8.35
C VAL A 27 -25.52 -12.44 -7.96
N VAL A 28 -24.98 -13.43 -8.68
CA VAL A 28 -23.61 -13.93 -8.43
C VAL A 28 -22.56 -12.86 -8.72
N LEU A 29 -22.71 -12.12 -9.82
CA LEU A 29 -21.81 -11.00 -10.13
C LEU A 29 -21.86 -9.89 -9.08
N ALA A 30 -23.06 -9.50 -8.64
CA ALA A 30 -23.22 -8.48 -7.61
C ALA A 30 -22.60 -8.92 -6.27
N ALA A 31 -22.79 -10.18 -5.88
CA ALA A 31 -22.18 -10.73 -4.66
C ALA A 31 -20.64 -10.76 -4.75
N GLY A 32 -20.07 -11.15 -5.90
CA GLY A 32 -18.63 -11.15 -6.11
C GLY A 32 -17.99 -9.76 -6.08
N LEU A 33 -18.66 -8.75 -6.63
CA LEU A 33 -18.20 -7.35 -6.57
C LEU A 33 -18.22 -6.79 -5.13
N LEU A 34 -19.22 -7.16 -4.34
CA LEU A 34 -19.35 -6.74 -2.94
C LEU A 34 -18.33 -7.40 -2.01
N THR A 35 -17.92 -8.64 -2.28
CA THR A 35 -16.88 -9.32 -1.49
C THR A 35 -15.49 -8.80 -1.83
N TRP A 36 -15.20 -8.51 -3.10
CA TRP A 36 -13.92 -7.93 -3.53
C TRP A 36 -13.68 -6.54 -2.94
N SER A 37 -14.69 -5.66 -2.98
CA SER A 37 -14.55 -4.29 -2.45
C SER A 37 -14.22 -4.30 -0.95
N ARG A 38 -14.82 -5.21 -0.17
CA ARG A 38 -14.53 -5.34 1.27
C ARG A 38 -13.12 -5.84 1.60
N VAL A 39 -12.49 -6.60 0.71
CA VAL A 39 -11.11 -7.09 0.90
C VAL A 39 -10.11 -5.98 0.55
N ASN A 40 -10.35 -5.25 -0.55
CA ASN A 40 -9.44 -4.20 -1.00
C ASN A 40 -9.45 -2.93 -0.13
N THR A 41 -10.51 -2.67 0.65
CA THR A 41 -10.58 -1.46 1.51
C THR A 41 -10.09 -1.69 2.93
N ARG A 42 -9.47 -2.84 3.26
CA ARG A 42 -8.77 -3.01 4.53
C ARG A 42 -7.44 -2.25 4.49
N VAL A 43 -7.51 -0.93 4.60
CA VAL A 43 -6.35 -0.10 4.94
C VAL A 43 -5.86 -0.61 6.30
N PRO A 44 -4.61 -1.09 6.44
CA PRO A 44 -4.13 -1.63 7.69
C PRO A 44 -4.09 -0.51 8.74
N THR A 45 -4.99 -0.56 9.71
CA THR A 45 -5.08 0.32 10.88
C THR A 45 -3.90 0.20 11.85
N ARG A 46 -2.79 -0.42 11.44
CA ARG A 46 -1.59 -0.67 12.27
C ARG A 46 -0.68 0.55 12.41
N TYR A 47 -0.95 1.65 11.73
CA TYR A 47 -0.06 2.82 11.71
C TYR A 47 -0.50 4.02 12.57
N SER A 48 -1.68 3.98 13.20
CA SER A 48 -2.24 5.18 13.87
C SER A 48 -2.13 5.20 15.39
N ALA A 49 -1.24 4.42 16.01
CA ALA A 49 -1.01 4.53 17.46
C ALA A 49 0.39 4.08 17.89
N ALA A 50 1.42 4.43 17.10
CA ALA A 50 2.78 4.54 17.64
C ALA A 50 3.05 6.01 18.02
N GLU A 51 2.10 6.66 18.68
CA GLU A 51 2.36 7.88 19.41
C GLU A 51 2.69 7.54 20.86
N GLY A 52 3.85 8.03 21.28
CA GLY A 52 4.16 8.32 22.66
C GLY A 52 4.69 7.13 23.46
N THR A 53 5.95 7.24 23.86
CA THR A 53 6.54 6.54 25.03
C THR A 53 7.20 5.19 24.77
N ALA A 54 8.04 5.08 23.75
CA ALA A 54 9.25 4.26 23.92
C ALA A 54 10.28 5.10 24.69
N SER A 55 10.09 5.20 26.01
CA SER A 55 11.13 5.65 26.96
C SER A 55 12.25 4.60 27.07
N SER A 56 12.82 4.21 25.94
CA SER A 56 14.20 3.74 25.92
C SER A 56 15.03 5.00 26.06
N GLY A 57 16.03 5.05 26.94
CA GLY A 57 16.98 6.18 27.04
C GLY A 57 17.85 6.37 25.79
N TYR A 58 17.29 6.11 24.62
CA TYR A 58 17.86 6.29 23.32
C TYR A 58 18.13 7.78 23.11
N VAL A 59 19.43 8.08 23.02
CA VAL A 59 19.93 9.35 22.53
C VAL A 59 20.39 9.12 21.10
N ARG A 60 19.90 9.97 20.22
CA ARG A 60 20.25 9.93 18.80
C ARG A 60 21.75 10.16 18.60
N ARG A 61 22.38 9.34 17.75
CA ARG A 61 23.81 9.38 17.46
C ARG A 61 24.16 10.43 16.41
N GLU A 62 23.41 10.46 15.32
CA GLU A 62 23.53 11.49 14.28
C GLU A 62 22.59 12.65 14.59
N THR A 63 23.14 13.79 15.02
CA THR A 63 22.35 14.96 15.43
C THR A 63 22.06 15.93 14.28
N ARG A 64 22.72 15.77 13.13
CA ARG A 64 22.51 16.65 11.98
C ARG A 64 21.15 16.40 11.33
N THR A 65 20.62 17.46 10.71
CA THR A 65 19.36 17.42 9.97
C THR A 65 19.59 16.83 8.57
N PRO A 66 18.71 15.93 8.10
CA PRO A 66 18.74 15.48 6.71
C PRO A 66 18.65 16.65 5.71
N LEU A 67 19.30 16.51 4.56
CA LEU A 67 19.21 17.52 3.50
C LEU A 67 17.77 17.76 3.05
N SER A 68 17.51 18.96 2.54
CA SER A 68 16.20 19.33 2.03
C SER A 68 15.80 18.46 0.83
N PRO A 69 14.57 17.88 0.83
CA PRO A 69 14.03 17.15 -0.30
C PRO A 69 14.00 17.95 -1.60
N ALA A 70 13.91 19.28 -1.49
CA ALA A 70 13.88 20.20 -2.63
C ALA A 70 15.16 20.20 -3.47
N LEU A 71 16.25 19.62 -2.96
CA LEU A 71 17.51 19.44 -3.70
C LEU A 71 17.47 18.25 -4.67
N PHE A 72 16.44 17.41 -4.59
CA PHE A 72 16.36 16.15 -5.33
C PHE A 72 15.04 16.07 -6.11
N VAL A 73 14.93 15.05 -6.98
CA VAL A 73 13.72 14.77 -7.76
C VAL A 73 13.28 13.32 -7.62
N GLY A 74 12.01 13.06 -7.91
CA GLY A 74 11.45 11.72 -7.93
C GLY A 74 11.57 10.99 -6.58
N LYS A 75 11.93 9.70 -6.63
CA LYS A 75 12.02 8.85 -5.43
C LYS A 75 13.07 9.34 -4.43
N THR A 76 14.15 9.95 -4.90
CA THR A 76 15.18 10.50 -4.03
C THR A 76 14.63 11.63 -3.18
N ALA A 77 13.87 12.57 -3.78
CA ALA A 77 13.19 13.62 -3.00
C ALA A 77 12.26 13.03 -1.93
N THR A 78 11.47 12.02 -2.30
CA THR A 78 10.60 11.32 -1.33
C THR A 78 11.41 10.64 -0.22
N ALA A 79 12.56 10.04 -0.52
CA ALA A 79 13.41 9.40 0.48
C ALA A 79 13.97 10.41 1.49
N TYR A 80 14.45 11.58 1.02
CA TYR A 80 14.90 12.66 1.91
C TYR A 80 13.75 13.26 2.72
N GLN A 81 12.53 13.32 2.17
CA GLN A 81 11.35 13.77 2.92
C GLN A 81 11.06 12.81 4.08
N VAL A 82 11.00 11.50 3.78
CA VAL A 82 10.81 10.48 4.81
C VAL A 82 11.93 10.53 5.85
N ALA A 83 13.17 10.78 5.43
CA ALA A 83 14.29 10.92 6.36
C ALA A 83 14.10 12.08 7.34
N GLN A 84 13.48 13.19 6.92
CA GLN A 84 13.11 14.30 7.81
C GLN A 84 11.94 13.95 8.74
N GLU A 85 11.00 13.11 8.29
CA GLU A 85 9.80 12.71 9.04
C GLU A 85 10.09 11.66 10.13
N ILE A 86 10.98 10.69 9.87
CA ILE A 86 11.27 9.57 10.79
C ILE A 86 12.75 9.45 11.17
N PRO A 87 13.43 10.54 11.56
CA PRO A 87 14.87 10.53 11.62
C PRO A 87 15.43 9.68 12.78
N ASP A 88 14.70 9.52 13.88
CA ASP A 88 15.09 8.64 15.00
C ASP A 88 14.99 7.15 14.65
N VAL A 89 14.13 6.81 13.69
CA VAL A 89 14.07 5.43 13.17
C VAL A 89 15.33 5.17 12.35
N LEU A 90 15.67 6.08 11.43
CA LEU A 90 16.86 5.94 10.59
C LEU A 90 18.15 5.93 11.41
N ASP A 91 18.22 6.68 12.50
CA ASP A 91 19.40 6.66 13.36
C ASP A 91 19.56 5.37 14.16
N ARG A 92 18.52 4.54 14.26
CA ARG A 92 18.62 3.19 14.85
C ARG A 92 18.97 2.11 13.84
N LEU A 93 19.03 2.44 12.55
CA LEU A 93 19.30 1.50 11.48
C LEU A 93 20.76 1.58 11.03
N TYR A 94 21.29 0.43 10.65
CA TYR A 94 22.60 0.34 10.00
C TYR A 94 22.51 0.78 8.53
N CYS A 95 23.48 1.54 8.04
CA CYS A 95 23.58 1.90 6.62
C CYS A 95 24.28 0.76 5.86
N TYR A 96 23.59 0.10 4.94
CA TYR A 96 24.13 -1.06 4.19
C TYR A 96 25.28 -0.69 3.24
N CYS A 97 25.48 0.60 2.97
CA CYS A 97 26.60 1.10 2.18
C CYS A 97 27.96 0.89 2.85
N GLU A 98 28.00 0.52 4.14
CA GLU A 98 29.22 0.40 4.94
C GLU A 98 30.09 1.67 4.94
N CYS A 99 29.46 2.82 4.74
CA CYS A 99 30.11 4.13 4.70
C CYS A 99 30.68 4.56 6.06
N ASP A 100 30.32 3.87 7.14
CA ASP A 100 30.95 4.00 8.46
C ASP A 100 32.45 3.68 8.42
N LYS A 101 32.88 2.79 7.52
CA LYS A 101 34.28 2.37 7.39
C LYS A 101 35.18 3.39 6.70
N HIS A 102 34.61 4.30 5.90
CA HIS A 102 35.38 5.15 4.98
C HIS A 102 34.97 6.63 4.96
N MET A 103 33.77 6.98 5.42
CA MET A 103 33.22 8.35 5.35
C MET A 103 32.82 8.93 6.71
N GLY A 104 32.92 8.15 7.79
CA GLY A 104 32.59 8.60 9.14
C GLY A 104 31.09 8.74 9.42
N HIS A 105 30.23 8.13 8.59
CA HIS A 105 28.81 8.00 8.87
C HIS A 105 28.57 7.05 10.04
N LEU A 106 27.62 7.37 10.91
CA LEU A 106 27.39 6.63 12.16
C LEU A 106 26.24 5.63 12.03
N THR A 107 25.19 6.04 11.33
CA THR A 107 23.91 5.34 11.23
C THR A 107 23.33 5.57 9.82
N LEU A 108 22.23 4.90 9.46
CA LEU A 108 21.55 5.13 8.18
C LEU A 108 21.15 6.60 8.02
N LEU A 109 20.82 7.29 9.12
CA LEU A 109 20.50 8.72 9.08
C LEU A 109 21.69 9.56 8.58
N SER A 110 22.93 9.22 8.94
CA SER A 110 24.12 9.94 8.45
C SER A 110 24.20 9.95 6.92
N CYS A 111 23.69 8.91 6.26
CA CYS A 111 23.63 8.84 4.80
C CYS A 111 22.71 9.93 4.20
N PHE A 112 21.75 10.48 4.97
CA PHE A 112 20.79 11.50 4.54
C PHE A 112 21.16 12.94 4.94
N VAL A 113 22.18 13.16 5.78
CA VAL A 113 22.61 14.52 6.17
C VAL A 113 23.56 15.13 5.13
N ASP A 114 24.02 14.32 4.17
CA ASP A 114 24.69 14.73 2.95
C ASP A 114 24.02 14.05 1.72
N SER A 115 24.66 14.13 0.56
CA SER A 115 24.13 13.60 -0.70
C SER A 115 24.39 12.10 -0.91
N HIS A 116 24.96 11.37 0.05
CA HIS A 116 25.31 9.95 -0.15
C HIS A 116 24.07 9.08 -0.41
N ALA A 117 22.96 9.30 0.31
CA ALA A 117 21.72 8.55 0.05
C ALA A 117 21.12 8.78 -1.35
N ALA A 118 21.69 9.71 -2.15
CA ALA A 118 21.31 9.97 -3.54
C ALA A 118 22.27 9.36 -4.59
N THR A 119 23.30 8.62 -4.20
CA THR A 119 24.29 8.00 -5.12
C THR A 119 23.93 6.58 -5.53
#